data_AF-A0A0G4GFN1-F1
#
_entry.id   AF-A0A0G4GFN1-F1
#
_cell.length_a   1.000
_cell.length_b   1.000
_cell.length_c   1.000
_cell.angle_alpha   90.00
_cell.angle_beta   90.00
_cell.angle_gamma   90.00
#
_symmetry.space_group_name_H-M   'P 1'
#
loop_
_entity.id
_entity.type
_entity.pdbx_description
1 polymer ?
#
loop_
_entity_poly.entity_id
_entity_poly.type
_entity_poly.pdbx_seq_one_letter_code
_entity_poly.pdbx_strand_id
1 'polypeptide(L)'
;MITLAKGNRRKEVSKACKQHGGFYLGSIGGPAAILAQNCIKKVEVLEYEELGMEVCMCCVEIEVENFPAFIVVDDKGNDFFTKWLG
;
A
#
# COMPACT_ATOMS: atom_id res chain seq x y z
N MET A 1 6.09 -4.29 -10.21
CA MET A 1 6.25 -3.41 -9.03
C MET A 1 4.88 -3.04 -8.50
N ILE A 2 4.63 -3.24 -7.21
CA ILE A 2 3.31 -2.98 -6.61
C ILE A 2 3.54 -2.18 -5.34
N THR A 3 2.71 -1.18 -5.10
CA THR A 3 2.73 -0.38 -3.87
C THR A 3 1.36 -0.45 -3.21
N LEU A 4 1.32 -0.62 -1.89
CA LEU A 4 0.09 -0.68 -1.10
C LEU A 4 0.15 0.44 -0.06
N ALA A 5 -0.79 1.38 -0.09
CA ALA A 5 -0.89 2.42 0.94
C ALA A 5 -2.32 2.97 1.05
N LYS A 6 -2.50 4.05 1.80
CA LYS A 6 -3.76 4.79 1.91
C LYS A 6 -3.63 6.20 1.33
N GLY A 7 -4.74 6.71 0.77
CA GLY A 7 -4.85 8.07 0.26
C GLY A 7 -4.59 8.21 -1.24
N ASN A 8 -4.85 9.41 -1.75
CA ASN A 8 -4.58 9.77 -3.13
C ASN A 8 -3.08 9.99 -3.36
N ARG A 9 -2.62 9.71 -4.58
CA ARG A 9 -1.22 9.91 -4.97
C ARG A 9 -1.12 11.07 -5.97
N ARG A 10 0.09 11.61 -6.11
CA ARG A 10 0.38 12.62 -7.14
C ARG A 10 0.37 11.96 -8.52
N LYS A 11 0.05 12.74 -9.55
CA LYS A 11 0.03 12.29 -10.96
C LYS A 11 1.35 11.65 -11.44
N GLU A 12 2.46 12.01 -10.81
CA GLU A 12 3.78 11.42 -11.02
C GLU A 12 3.78 9.90 -10.80
N VAL A 13 3.05 9.42 -9.79
CA VAL A 13 2.93 7.99 -9.47
C VAL A 13 2.16 7.26 -10.56
N SER A 14 1.06 7.84 -11.06
CA SER A 14 0.28 7.26 -12.16
C SER A 14 1.07 7.18 -13.47
N LYS A 15 1.93 8.16 -13.73
CA LYS A 15 2.86 8.12 -14.87
C LYS A 15 3.92 7.03 -14.70
N ALA A 16 4.50 6.88 -13.51
CA ALA A 16 5.47 5.84 -13.22
C ALA A 16 4.86 4.43 -13.31
N CYS A 17 3.65 4.23 -12.79
CA CYS A 17 2.87 3.01 -12.94
C CYS A 17 2.67 2.64 -14.40
N LYS A 18 2.32 3.61 -15.25
CA LYS A 18 2.17 3.39 -16.70
C LYS A 18 3.48 3.03 -17.40
N GLN A 19 4.59 3.65 -17.02
CA GLN A 19 5.90 3.43 -17.65
C GLN A 19 6.52 2.08 -17.27
N HIS A 20 6.31 1.65 -16.03
CA HIS A 20 6.97 0.46 -15.47
C HIS A 20 6.02 -0.74 -15.27
N GLY A 21 4.77 -0.66 -15.72
CA GLY A 21 3.76 -1.70 -15.48
C GLY A 21 3.47 -1.91 -13.99
N GLY A 22 3.43 -0.82 -13.24
CA GLY A 22 3.24 -0.82 -11.78
C GLY A 22 1.78 -0.65 -11.38
N PHE A 23 1.42 -1.18 -10.21
CA PHE A 23 0.08 -1.05 -9.65
C PHE A 23 0.13 -0.35 -8.28
N TYR A 24 -0.85 0.51 -8.03
CA TYR A 24 -1.08 1.09 -6.71
C TYR A 24 -2.37 0.54 -6.12
N LEU A 25 -2.21 -0.16 -5.01
CA LEU A 25 -3.29 -0.70 -4.21
C LEU A 25 -3.60 0.26 -3.05
N GLY A 26 -4.85 0.70 -2.97
CA GLY A 26 -5.39 1.49 -1.88
C GLY A 26 -6.00 0.60 -0.81
N SER A 27 -5.48 0.65 0.41
CA SER A 27 -6.12 0.05 1.58
C SER A 27 -7.04 1.05 2.30
N ILE A 28 -7.97 0.52 3.09
CA ILE A 28 -8.88 1.31 3.91
C ILE A 28 -8.09 1.87 5.11
N GLY A 29 -7.96 3.20 5.19
CA GLY A 29 -7.34 3.87 6.32
C GLY A 29 -8.28 3.98 7.53
N GLY A 30 -7.81 3.64 8.73
CA GLY A 30 -8.58 3.74 9.97
C GLY A 30 -8.67 2.43 10.77
N PRO A 31 -9.15 1.31 10.20
CA PRO A 31 -9.36 0.06 10.93
C PRO A 31 -8.06 -0.75 11.13
N ALA A 32 -6.98 -0.10 11.55
CA ALA A 32 -5.67 -0.73 11.70
C ALA A 32 -5.69 -1.90 12.69
N ALA A 33 -6.43 -1.78 13.79
CA ALA A 33 -6.56 -2.84 14.80
C ALA A 33 -7.25 -4.10 14.24
N ILE A 34 -8.33 -3.93 13.47
CA ILE A 34 -9.08 -5.04 12.88
C ILE A 34 -8.27 -5.70 11.77
N LEU A 35 -7.57 -4.91 10.95
CA LEU A 35 -6.67 -5.43 9.91
C LEU A 35 -5.51 -6.21 10.54
N ALA A 36 -4.91 -5.70 11.61
CA ALA A 36 -3.84 -6.39 12.32
C ALA A 36 -4.32 -7.71 12.94
N GLN A 37 -5.51 -7.74 13.53
CA GLN A 37 -6.03 -8.94 14.18
C GLN A 37 -6.49 -10.01 13.18
N ASN A 38 -7.13 -9.62 12.07
CA ASN A 38 -7.78 -10.57 11.17
C ASN A 38 -6.95 -10.90 9.92
N CYS A 39 -6.14 -9.94 9.43
CA CYS A 39 -5.45 -10.07 8.16
C CYS A 39 -3.95 -10.34 8.32
N ILE A 40 -3.30 -9.94 9.42
CA ILE A 40 -1.86 -10.14 9.61
C ILE A 40 -1.63 -11.47 10.36
N LYS A 41 -0.95 -12.42 9.70
CA LYS A 41 -0.65 -13.75 10.28
C LYS A 41 0.73 -13.80 10.93
N LYS A 42 1.70 -13.13 10.31
CA LYS A 42 3.09 -13.12 10.75
C LYS A 42 3.69 -11.75 10.45
N VAL A 43 4.53 -11.28 11.36
CA VAL A 43 5.35 -10.09 11.18
C VAL A 43 6.77 -10.49 11.57
N GLU A 44 7.70 -10.33 10.63
CA GLU A 44 9.12 -10.59 10.83
C GLU A 44 9.92 -9.34 10.46
N VAL A 45 10.82 -8.92 11.34
CA VAL A 45 11.66 -7.74 11.11
C VAL A 45 12.87 -8.18 10.30
N LEU A 46 13.06 -7.59 9.12
CA LEU A 46 14.14 -7.97 8.22
C LEU A 46 15.43 -7.17 8.48
N GLU A 47 15.33 -5.85 8.66
CA GLU A 47 16.48 -4.95 8.82
C GLU A 47 16.16 -3.72 9.68
N TYR A 48 17.21 -3.10 10.23
CA TYR A 48 17.19 -1.83 11.00
C TYR A 48 16.49 -1.85 12.37
N GLU A 49 16.64 -2.91 13.17
CA GLU A 49 16.03 -3.01 14.52
C GLU A 49 16.27 -1.78 15.43
N GLU A 50 17.34 -1.01 15.19
CA GLU A 50 17.67 0.21 15.94
C GLU A 50 16.68 1.40 15.79
N LEU A 51 15.84 1.48 14.74
CA LEU A 51 14.92 2.62 14.55
C LEU A 51 13.59 2.45 15.33
N GLY A 52 13.47 1.40 16.15
CA GLY A 52 12.33 1.14 17.03
C GLY A 52 10.96 1.16 16.31
N MET A 53 10.25 2.29 16.40
CA MET A 53 8.87 2.43 15.92
C MET A 53 8.75 2.76 14.42
N GLU A 54 9.83 3.20 13.77
CA GLU A 54 9.87 3.46 12.31
C GLU A 54 10.25 2.21 11.50
N VAL A 55 10.90 1.22 12.14
CA VAL A 55 11.23 -0.10 11.57
C VAL A 55 9.98 -0.91 11.28
N CYS A 56 9.00 -0.80 12.18
CA CYS A 56 7.80 -1.65 12.23
C CYS A 56 6.86 -1.56 11.01
N MET A 57 7.13 -0.71 10.03
CA MET A 57 6.27 -0.57 8.84
C MET A 57 7.02 -0.55 7.49
N CYS A 58 8.35 -0.34 7.47
CA CYS A 58 9.10 -0.19 6.20
C CYS A 58 10.00 -1.38 5.85
N CYS A 59 10.47 -2.12 6.87
CA CYS A 59 11.43 -3.22 6.71
C CYS A 59 10.95 -4.48 7.44
N VAL A 60 9.65 -4.76 7.33
CA VAL A 60 9.03 -5.96 7.91
C VAL A 60 8.47 -6.83 6.79
N GLU A 61 8.73 -8.13 6.87
CA GLU A 61 8.00 -9.12 6.10
C GLU A 61 6.69 -9.41 6.83
N ILE A 62 5.57 -9.14 6.15
CA ILE A 62 4.24 -9.42 6.68
C ILE A 62 3.55 -10.46 5.82
N GLU A 63 3.13 -11.55 6.46
CA GLU A 63 2.23 -12.51 5.82
C GLU A 63 0.80 -12.05 6.07
N VAL A 64 0.09 -11.75 4.98
CA VAL A 64 -1.29 -11.26 5.04
C VAL A 64 -2.24 -12.24 4.37
N GLU A 65 -3.41 -12.43 4.97
CA GLU A 65 -4.50 -13.24 4.41
C GLU A 65 -5.77 -12.37 4.26
N ASN A 66 -6.42 -12.45 3.09
CA ASN A 66 -7.66 -11.73 2.80
C ASN A 66 -7.59 -10.20 3.05
N PHE A 67 -6.45 -9.58 2.71
CA PHE A 67 -6.27 -8.14 2.93
C PHE A 67 -7.11 -7.32 1.94
N PRO A 68 -8.08 -6.53 2.42
CA PRO A 68 -8.93 -5.73 1.52
C PRO A 68 -8.13 -4.58 0.93
N ALA A 69 -8.02 -4.56 -0.40
CA ALA A 69 -7.38 -3.49 -1.14
C ALA A 69 -8.14 -3.22 -2.44
N PHE A 70 -8.10 -1.98 -2.89
CA PHE A 70 -8.66 -1.51 -4.14
C PHE A 70 -7.54 -1.16 -5.11
N ILE A 71 -7.73 -1.45 -6.40
CA ILE A 71 -6.82 -0.92 -7.42
C ILE A 71 -7.14 0.55 -7.60
N VAL A 72 -6.23 1.42 -7.13
CA VAL A 72 -6.38 2.87 -7.24
C VAL A 72 -5.70 3.36 -8.52
N VAL A 73 -4.52 2.84 -8.84
CA VAL A 73 -3.83 3.14 -10.09
C VAL A 73 -3.49 1.85 -10.82
N ASP A 74 -3.81 1.81 -12.10
CA ASP A 74 -3.46 0.69 -12.98
C ASP A 74 -2.20 0.96 -13.82
N ASP A 75 -1.76 -0.09 -14.52
CA ASP A 75 -0.64 -0.08 -15.46
C ASP A 75 -0.89 0.76 -16.73
N LYS A 76 -2.08 1.35 -16.89
CA LYS A 76 -2.47 2.15 -18.07
C LYS A 76 -2.49 3.65 -17.77
N GLY A 77 -2.28 4.01 -16.50
CA GLY A 77 -2.29 5.39 -16.01
C GLY A 77 -3.69 5.88 -15.61
N ASN A 78 -4.65 4.97 -15.41
CA ASN A 78 -5.94 5.30 -14.84
C ASN A 78 -5.79 5.48 -13.33
N ASP A 79 -6.41 6.53 -12.78
CA ASP A 79 -6.42 6.82 -11.35
C ASP A 79 -7.86 7.01 -10.87
N PHE A 80 -8.27 6.19 -9.90
CA PHE A 80 -9.60 6.17 -9.29
C PHE A 80 -10.03 7.53 -8.71
N PHE A 81 -9.09 8.31 -8.18
CA PHE A 81 -9.39 9.60 -7.54
C PHE A 81 -9.60 10.75 -8.53
N THR A 82 -9.25 10.57 -9.81
CA THR A 82 -9.36 11.60 -10.85
C THR A 82 -10.78 12.13 -11.02
N LYS A 83 -11.80 11.30 -10.76
CA LYS A 83 -13.21 11.68 -10.90
C LYS A 83 -13.75 12.57 -9.76
N TRP A 84 -13.13 12.50 -8.59
CA TRP A 84 -13.66 13.12 -7.36
C TRP A 84 -12.83 14.31 -6.86
N LEU A 85 -11.57 14.41 -7.27
CA LEU A 85 -10.65 15.49 -6.91
C LEU A 85 -10.45 16.51 -8.06
N GLY A 86 -11.41 16.57 -8.97
CA GLY A 86 -11.42 17.48 -10.12
C GLY A 86 -11.93 18.87 -9.78
#